data_AF-A0A9N9YU55-F1
#
_entry.id   AF-A0A9N9YU55-F1
#
_cell.length_a   1.000
_cell.length_b   1.000
_cell.length_c   1.000
_cell.angle_alpha   90.00
_cell.angle_beta   90.00
_cell.angle_gamma   90.00
#
_symmetry.space_group_name_H-M   'P 1'
#
loop_
_entity.id
_entity.type
_entity.pdbx_description
1 polymer ?
#
loop_
_entity_poly.entity_id
_entity_poly.type
_entity_poly.pdbx_seq_one_letter_code
_entity_poly.pdbx_strand_id
1 'polypeptide(L)'
;MDPHIKDSNSMRPRGPTARTRCAVCFEESGLLLCGGCKVVHYCSIEHQIAHRSMHKVSCKAIRKTRKTFEHEKSKLQARTDSASDAQSNSKGVVQTGVGNFWSTVETQEYMVARFAAANALLQVDTKLAVEGALDHFNEMIRLCGCDDQEVRDIIPHLLLRLGREQECYNFLKWWATTENPWKITTPYLHLPEADPLESVEIFSSKETSVSHLVALTLLKMRLFLDMDACSTFIADLDPPFDPFDLYDDKDRPRPGRCVRNKIKEMNRSYLEQTAQMLRDQYLTLCNRVHNANSYIWRALVDGNVPSTRRCYRRGSKEEANLVIYQCHHAWIESGKAMMLIDSHTAAFTTANPDQATAASGRDTSSASPGNRPFQIWRKERGTGKVLPFKFQSTYSPSELFRPTVTAGSDVARFVHHNDPTQVLVFVGGACSKYGQQKPRAGWAVVFGLPINKGKNNDSYFVSGRLEDKGPFGDSYTGTSNRAELRAAVAALRLCDWQAEGYKNLIIATESSYVAGGATEWAKSWARKEWKSSICGDVKHRDLWELVLGQVERWDDMGLAVEFWEIPRELNQEAYRAAKRITRTGSAVDEFEDFTLSSGQSRIARQLPASCNQKENRVENRDQSTS
;
A
#
# COMPACT_ATOMS: atom_id res chain seq x y z
N MET A 1 -8.01 -15.62 37.95
CA MET A 1 -6.63 -15.13 37.93
C MET A 1 -5.79 -16.16 37.20
N ASP A 2 -5.47 -15.89 35.93
CA ASP A 2 -4.21 -16.29 35.29
C ASP A 2 -3.99 -15.31 34.11
N PRO A 3 -3.06 -14.36 34.21
CA PRO A 3 -2.81 -13.35 33.20
C PRO A 3 -1.59 -13.73 32.36
N HIS A 4 -1.75 -13.98 31.06
CA HIS A 4 -0.77 -13.72 29.98
C HIS A 4 -1.17 -14.46 28.70
N ILE A 5 -2.09 -13.85 27.94
CA ILE A 5 -2.14 -14.04 26.49
C ILE A 5 -1.49 -12.77 25.91
N LYS A 6 -0.16 -12.81 25.76
CA LYS A 6 0.59 -11.77 25.05
C LYS A 6 0.56 -12.08 23.56
N ASP A 7 -0.04 -11.16 22.81
CA ASP A 7 0.33 -10.70 21.47
C ASP A 7 0.80 -11.75 20.46
N SER A 8 -0.17 -12.37 19.78
CA SER A 8 0.05 -13.03 18.49
C SER A 8 -0.42 -12.11 17.36
N ASN A 9 0.31 -11.04 17.06
CA ASN A 9 0.05 -10.26 15.84
C ASN A 9 1.29 -9.51 15.34
N SER A 10 2.26 -10.28 14.87
CA SER A 10 3.34 -9.81 13.99
C SER A 10 3.21 -10.55 12.66
N MET A 11 2.34 -10.05 11.79
CA MET A 11 2.26 -10.51 10.40
C MET A 11 2.44 -9.33 9.48
N ARG A 12 3.56 -9.36 8.74
CA ARG A 12 3.86 -8.49 7.60
C ARG A 12 2.66 -8.44 6.65
N PRO A 13 2.44 -7.34 5.91
CA PRO A 13 1.33 -7.23 4.96
C PRO A 13 1.40 -8.40 3.98
N ARG A 14 0.43 -9.31 4.10
CA ARG A 14 0.30 -10.45 3.22
C ARG A 14 -0.12 -9.88 1.87
N GLY A 15 0.76 -9.97 0.86
CA GLY A 15 0.32 -9.85 -0.53
C GLY A 15 -0.85 -10.81 -0.80
N PRO A 16 -1.65 -10.57 -1.85
CA PRO A 16 -2.94 -11.23 -2.05
C PRO A 16 -2.85 -12.75 -1.91
N THR A 17 -3.88 -13.33 -1.29
CA THR A 17 -4.01 -14.77 -1.02
C THR A 17 -4.00 -15.63 -2.28
N ALA A 18 -4.03 -15.01 -3.46
CA ALA A 18 -3.88 -15.59 -4.78
C ALA A 18 -2.57 -16.38 -5.04
N ARG A 19 -1.53 -16.27 -4.19
CA ARG A 19 -0.26 -16.99 -4.36
C ARG A 19 -0.15 -18.25 -3.52
N THR A 20 0.28 -19.33 -4.15
CA THR A 20 0.60 -20.60 -3.49
C THR A 20 2.02 -20.53 -2.92
N ARG A 21 2.15 -20.53 -1.59
CA ARG A 21 3.43 -20.36 -0.89
C ARG A 21 3.48 -21.09 0.44
N CYS A 22 4.68 -21.38 0.93
CA CYS A 22 4.89 -21.94 2.25
C CYS A 22 4.34 -21.01 3.35
N ALA A 23 3.60 -21.56 4.31
CA ALA A 23 3.02 -20.81 5.42
C ALA A 23 4.03 -20.19 6.40
N VAL A 24 5.31 -20.58 6.32
CA VAL A 24 6.38 -20.12 7.22
C VAL A 24 7.35 -19.19 6.51
N CYS A 25 8.00 -19.65 5.44
CA CYS A 25 9.04 -18.89 4.74
C CYS A 25 8.56 -18.21 3.46
N PHE A 26 7.33 -18.45 3.02
CA PHE A 26 6.75 -17.91 1.79
C PHE A 26 7.43 -18.35 0.47
N GLU A 27 8.26 -19.39 0.49
CA GLU A 27 8.78 -20.05 -0.72
C GLU A 27 7.63 -20.56 -1.60
N GLU A 28 7.77 -20.47 -2.92
CA GLU A 28 6.71 -20.84 -3.88
C GLU A 28 6.99 -22.21 -4.54
N SER A 29 8.22 -22.73 -4.40
CA SER A 29 8.67 -23.99 -4.99
C SER A 29 8.69 -25.17 -3.98
N GLY A 30 8.58 -26.40 -4.50
CA GLY A 30 8.75 -27.62 -3.69
C GLY A 30 7.73 -27.81 -2.57
N LEU A 31 6.48 -27.38 -2.77
CA LEU A 31 5.48 -27.29 -1.72
C LEU A 31 4.75 -28.62 -1.46
N LEU A 32 4.77 -29.04 -0.20
CA LEU A 32 3.99 -30.14 0.36
C LEU A 32 2.70 -29.64 0.98
N LEU A 33 1.61 -30.39 0.81
CA LEU A 33 0.33 -30.10 1.45
C LEU A 33 0.27 -30.71 2.86
N CYS A 34 -0.37 -29.99 3.77
CA CYS A 34 -0.74 -30.54 5.06
C CYS A 34 -1.62 -31.78 4.89
N GLY A 35 -1.15 -32.96 5.32
CA GLY A 35 -1.92 -34.20 5.21
C GLY A 35 -3.27 -34.21 5.94
N GLY A 36 -3.47 -33.29 6.90
CA GLY A 36 -4.72 -33.11 7.62
C GLY A 36 -5.75 -32.27 6.87
N CYS A 37 -5.52 -30.97 6.80
CA CYS A 37 -6.48 -30.02 6.22
C CYS A 37 -6.41 -29.97 4.68
N LYS A 38 -5.28 -30.35 4.07
CA LYS A 38 -5.02 -30.30 2.62
C LYS A 38 -5.15 -28.92 1.97
N VAL A 39 -5.06 -27.84 2.74
CA VAL A 39 -5.19 -26.46 2.22
C VAL A 39 -4.04 -25.54 2.63
N VAL A 40 -3.05 -26.05 3.36
CA VAL A 40 -1.85 -25.30 3.77
C VAL A 40 -0.61 -25.95 3.19
N HIS A 41 0.27 -25.13 2.63
CA HIS A 41 1.51 -25.55 1.99
C HIS A 41 2.73 -25.33 2.88
N TYR A 42 3.70 -26.23 2.79
CA TYR A 42 5.00 -26.16 3.46
C TYR A 42 6.09 -26.58 2.48
N CYS A 43 7.21 -25.86 2.42
CA CYS A 43 8.35 -26.30 1.60
C CYS A 43 9.16 -27.44 2.27
N SER A 44 8.89 -27.76 3.55
CA SER A 44 9.55 -28.83 4.27
C SER A 44 8.73 -29.33 5.47
N ILE A 45 9.09 -30.50 6.01
CA ILE A 45 8.46 -31.08 7.21
C ILE A 45 8.76 -30.21 8.44
N GLU A 46 9.95 -29.61 8.52
CA GLU A 46 10.36 -28.72 9.61
C GLU A 46 9.44 -27.50 9.69
N HIS A 47 9.13 -26.86 8.56
CA HIS A 47 8.17 -25.75 8.52
C HIS A 47 6.75 -26.18 8.90
N GLN A 48 6.35 -27.41 8.56
CA GLN A 48 5.08 -27.95 9.04
C GLN A 48 5.06 -28.15 10.55
N ILE A 49 6.15 -28.61 11.15
CA ILE A 49 6.30 -28.77 12.60
C ILE A 49 6.28 -27.39 13.29
N ALA A 50 7.04 -26.43 12.76
CA ALA A 50 7.11 -25.06 13.29
C ALA A 50 5.74 -24.36 13.29
N HIS A 51 4.97 -24.50 12.21
CA HIS A 51 3.63 -23.90 12.12
C HIS A 51 2.54 -24.67 12.89
N ARG A 52 2.83 -25.87 13.39
CA ARG A 52 1.80 -26.76 13.97
C ARG A 52 1.06 -26.14 15.14
N SER A 53 1.74 -25.42 16.04
CA SER A 53 1.12 -24.77 17.21
C SER A 53 0.03 -23.77 16.80
N MET A 54 0.28 -22.98 15.75
CA MET A 54 -0.67 -22.00 15.21
C MET A 54 -1.75 -22.65 14.34
N HIS A 55 -1.41 -23.70 13.57
CA HIS A 55 -2.31 -24.30 12.59
C HIS A 55 -3.23 -25.40 13.15
N LYS A 56 -2.84 -26.09 14.23
CA LYS A 56 -3.51 -27.31 14.71
C LYS A 56 -5.01 -27.13 14.97
N VAL A 57 -5.43 -25.99 15.51
CA VAL A 57 -6.83 -25.69 15.82
C VAL A 57 -7.66 -25.64 14.53
N SER A 58 -7.29 -24.77 13.58
CA SER A 58 -7.98 -24.64 12.29
C SER A 58 -7.89 -25.94 11.47
N CYS A 59 -6.76 -26.66 11.52
CA CYS A 59 -6.59 -27.95 10.87
C CYS A 59 -7.60 -29.00 11.37
N LYS A 60 -7.81 -29.08 12.70
CA LYS A 60 -8.81 -29.97 13.30
C LYS A 60 -10.22 -29.56 12.91
N ALA A 61 -10.52 -28.26 12.92
CA ALA A 61 -11.83 -27.73 12.52
C ALA A 61 -12.17 -28.13 11.08
N ILE A 62 -11.28 -27.85 10.12
CA ILE A 62 -11.46 -28.21 8.70
C ILE A 62 -11.68 -29.71 8.51
N ARG A 63 -10.89 -30.55 9.18
CA ARG A 63 -11.05 -32.01 9.08
C ARG A 63 -12.41 -32.47 9.60
N LYS A 64 -12.87 -31.89 10.71
CA LYS A 64 -14.15 -32.23 11.31
C LYS A 64 -15.30 -31.82 10.40
N THR A 65 -15.34 -30.56 9.97
CA THR A 65 -16.43 -30.03 9.14
C THR A 65 -16.47 -30.69 7.76
N ARG A 66 -15.31 -30.99 7.15
CA ARG A 66 -15.25 -31.77 5.90
C ARG A 66 -15.89 -33.15 6.05
N LYS A 67 -15.58 -33.87 7.14
CA LYS A 67 -16.18 -35.19 7.39
C LYS A 67 -17.70 -35.09 7.56
N THR A 68 -18.18 -34.10 8.31
CA THR A 68 -19.62 -33.86 8.48
C THR A 68 -20.28 -33.54 7.14
N PHE A 69 -19.68 -32.67 6.33
CA PHE A 69 -20.18 -32.34 5.00
C PHE A 69 -20.26 -33.57 4.07
N GLU A 70 -19.21 -34.39 4.00
CA GLU A 70 -19.24 -35.61 3.18
C GLU A 70 -20.28 -36.62 3.70
N HIS A 71 -20.46 -36.73 5.01
CA HIS A 71 -21.51 -37.59 5.58
C HIS A 71 -22.92 -37.15 5.14
N GLU A 72 -23.25 -35.86 5.29
CA GLU A 72 -24.56 -35.34 4.87
C GLU A 72 -24.74 -35.43 3.35
N LYS A 73 -23.67 -35.25 2.57
CA LYS A 73 -23.69 -35.43 1.12
C LYS A 73 -24.02 -36.87 0.72
N SER A 74 -23.35 -37.86 1.33
CA SER A 74 -23.62 -39.28 1.07
C SER A 74 -25.03 -39.70 1.51
N LYS A 75 -25.51 -39.17 2.66
CA LYS A 75 -26.89 -39.38 3.14
C LYS A 75 -27.92 -38.86 2.14
N LEU A 76 -27.69 -37.69 1.55
CA LEU A 76 -28.57 -37.12 0.54
C LEU A 76 -28.52 -37.92 -0.78
N GLN A 77 -27.34 -38.37 -1.19
CA GLN A 77 -27.17 -39.17 -2.40
C GLN A 77 -27.85 -40.54 -2.29
N ALA A 78 -27.62 -41.28 -1.20
CA ALA A 78 -28.24 -42.60 -0.98
C ALA A 78 -29.78 -42.55 -0.97
N ARG A 79 -30.36 -41.46 -0.46
CA ARG A 79 -31.82 -41.23 -0.52
C ARG A 79 -32.33 -40.96 -1.93
N THR A 80 -31.52 -40.30 -2.75
CA THR A 80 -31.85 -40.03 -4.16
C THR A 80 -31.84 -41.30 -4.97
N ASP A 81 -30.79 -42.12 -4.78
CA ASP A 81 -30.64 -43.41 -5.47
C ASP A 81 -31.77 -44.39 -5.07
N SER A 82 -32.15 -44.39 -3.78
CA SER A 82 -33.29 -45.19 -3.30
C SER A 82 -34.66 -44.72 -3.84
N ALA A 83 -34.77 -43.44 -4.22
CA ALA A 83 -36.00 -42.87 -4.77
C ALA A 83 -36.16 -43.11 -6.29
N SER A 84 -35.06 -43.34 -7.02
CA SER A 84 -35.09 -43.69 -8.45
C SER A 84 -35.49 -45.14 -8.73
N ASP A 85 -35.37 -46.04 -7.74
CA ASP A 85 -35.73 -47.45 -7.87
C ASP A 85 -37.22 -47.73 -7.56
N ALA A 86 -37.94 -46.76 -7.01
CA ALA A 86 -39.38 -46.86 -6.79
C ALA A 86 -40.13 -46.41 -8.06
N GLN A 87 -41.00 -47.27 -8.58
CA GLN A 87 -41.83 -47.05 -9.77
C GLN A 87 -42.92 -45.99 -9.53
N SER A 88 -42.48 -44.76 -9.30
CA SER A 88 -43.27 -43.55 -9.05
C SER A 88 -42.70 -42.45 -9.93
N ASN A 89 -43.56 -41.76 -10.67
CA ASN A 89 -43.24 -40.66 -11.58
C ASN A 89 -42.77 -39.38 -10.84
N SER A 90 -42.20 -39.52 -9.65
CA SER A 90 -41.66 -38.45 -8.81
C SER A 90 -40.16 -38.32 -9.07
N LYS A 91 -39.78 -37.37 -9.94
CA LYS A 91 -38.39 -36.93 -10.13
C LYS A 91 -37.73 -36.71 -8.75
N GLY A 92 -36.65 -37.44 -8.48
CA GLY A 92 -35.98 -37.46 -7.17
C GLY A 92 -35.66 -36.07 -6.60
N VAL A 93 -35.66 -35.98 -5.27
CA VAL A 93 -35.54 -34.75 -4.46
C VAL A 93 -34.37 -33.84 -4.88
N VAL A 94 -33.28 -34.40 -5.41
CA VAL A 94 -32.09 -33.64 -5.86
C VAL A 94 -32.29 -32.95 -7.21
N GLN A 95 -33.18 -33.45 -8.07
CA GLN A 95 -33.47 -32.87 -9.39
C GLN A 95 -34.70 -31.95 -9.38
N THR A 96 -35.62 -32.13 -8.41
CA THR A 96 -36.81 -31.29 -8.20
C THR A 96 -36.62 -30.18 -7.16
N GLY A 97 -35.59 -30.26 -6.31
CA GLY A 97 -35.35 -29.32 -5.22
C GLY A 97 -34.43 -28.13 -5.54
N VAL A 98 -33.71 -28.11 -6.68
CA VAL A 98 -32.74 -27.03 -6.99
C VAL A 98 -33.47 -25.68 -7.04
N GLY A 99 -33.00 -24.73 -6.22
CA GLY A 99 -33.65 -23.44 -5.98
C GLY A 99 -34.36 -23.36 -4.63
N ASN A 100 -34.69 -24.49 -3.99
CA ASN A 100 -35.44 -24.56 -2.74
C ASN A 100 -34.81 -25.45 -1.65
N PHE A 101 -33.51 -25.73 -1.72
CA PHE A 101 -32.80 -26.63 -0.79
C PHE A 101 -32.84 -26.19 0.69
N TRP A 102 -33.21 -24.94 0.99
CA TRP A 102 -33.32 -24.48 2.37
C TRP A 102 -34.68 -24.77 3.01
N SER A 103 -35.76 -24.83 2.22
CA SER A 103 -37.13 -25.02 2.71
C SER A 103 -37.49 -26.49 3.01
N THR A 104 -36.61 -27.42 2.61
CA THR A 104 -36.79 -28.85 2.81
C THR A 104 -35.87 -29.29 3.96
N VAL A 105 -36.45 -29.82 5.04
CA VAL A 105 -35.73 -30.21 6.27
C VAL A 105 -34.59 -31.17 5.95
N GLU A 106 -34.80 -32.07 4.99
CA GLU A 106 -33.85 -33.09 4.56
C GLU A 106 -32.61 -32.52 3.86
N THR A 107 -32.70 -31.36 3.21
CA THR A 107 -31.57 -30.71 2.54
C THR A 107 -30.94 -29.60 3.38
N GLN A 108 -31.63 -29.13 4.43
CA GLN A 108 -31.15 -28.09 5.33
C GLN A 108 -29.88 -28.52 6.10
N GLU A 109 -29.81 -29.76 6.58
CA GLU A 109 -28.62 -30.31 7.28
C GLU A 109 -27.37 -30.27 6.38
N TYR A 110 -27.55 -30.63 5.11
CA TYR A 110 -26.50 -30.56 4.11
C TYR A 110 -26.05 -29.12 3.82
N MET A 111 -26.98 -28.17 3.72
CA MET A 111 -26.66 -26.74 3.53
C MET A 111 -25.91 -26.16 4.73
N VAL A 112 -26.33 -26.49 5.96
CA VAL A 112 -25.64 -26.11 7.19
C VAL A 112 -24.23 -26.70 7.25
N ALA A 113 -24.07 -27.99 6.92
CA ALA A 113 -22.76 -28.65 6.90
C ALA A 113 -21.82 -28.03 5.85
N ARG A 114 -22.35 -27.68 4.68
CA ARG A 114 -21.62 -27.01 3.60
C ARG A 114 -21.13 -25.62 4.00
N PHE A 115 -21.99 -24.81 4.63
CA PHE A 115 -21.59 -23.50 5.17
C PHE A 115 -20.54 -23.60 6.27
N ALA A 116 -20.69 -24.58 7.17
CA ALA A 116 -19.71 -24.84 8.23
C ALA A 116 -18.35 -25.28 7.66
N ALA A 117 -18.34 -26.06 6.58
CA ALA A 117 -17.12 -26.43 5.87
C ALA A 117 -16.43 -25.19 5.25
N ALA A 118 -17.19 -24.33 4.57
CA ALA A 118 -16.69 -23.09 3.99
C ALA A 118 -16.09 -22.14 5.05
N ASN A 119 -16.80 -21.91 6.16
CA ASN A 119 -16.30 -21.06 7.24
C ASN A 119 -15.05 -21.63 7.93
N ALA A 120 -14.96 -22.96 8.08
CA ALA A 120 -13.78 -23.60 8.63
C ALA A 120 -12.56 -23.42 7.72
N LEU A 121 -12.76 -23.42 6.39
CA LEU A 121 -11.70 -23.11 5.43
C LEU A 121 -11.23 -21.66 5.58
N LEU A 122 -12.16 -20.71 5.70
CA LEU A 122 -11.84 -19.28 5.87
C LEU A 122 -11.09 -18.94 7.18
N GLN A 123 -10.98 -19.88 8.14
CA GLN A 123 -10.09 -19.75 9.31
C GLN A 123 -8.60 -19.85 8.96
N VAL A 124 -8.27 -20.13 7.70
CA VAL A 124 -6.89 -20.22 7.21
C VAL A 124 -6.77 -19.38 5.96
N ASP A 125 -5.73 -18.55 5.94
CA ASP A 125 -5.53 -17.55 4.92
C ASP A 125 -4.57 -18.07 3.84
N THR A 126 -5.08 -18.99 3.01
CA THR A 126 -4.37 -19.62 1.88
C THR A 126 -5.26 -19.67 0.64
N LYS A 127 -4.63 -19.66 -0.55
CA LYS A 127 -5.33 -19.74 -1.84
C LYS A 127 -6.36 -20.87 -1.89
N LEU A 128 -5.92 -22.10 -1.59
CA LEU A 128 -6.77 -23.29 -1.64
C LEU A 128 -7.94 -23.25 -0.65
N ALA A 129 -7.74 -22.62 0.51
CA ALA A 129 -8.82 -22.48 1.48
C ALA A 129 -9.89 -21.48 0.99
N VAL A 130 -9.46 -20.36 0.40
CA VAL A 130 -10.37 -19.37 -0.17
C VAL A 130 -11.08 -19.92 -1.41
N GLU A 131 -10.39 -20.65 -2.30
CA GLU A 131 -10.99 -21.34 -3.45
C GLU A 131 -12.03 -22.37 -3.00
N GLY A 132 -11.67 -23.25 -2.07
CA GLY A 132 -12.61 -24.26 -1.56
C GLY A 132 -13.82 -23.66 -0.84
N ALA A 133 -13.65 -22.55 -0.13
CA ALA A 133 -14.77 -21.83 0.48
C ALA A 133 -15.68 -21.22 -0.59
N LEU A 134 -15.10 -20.58 -1.61
CA LEU A 134 -15.83 -20.01 -2.74
C LEU A 134 -16.62 -21.08 -3.51
N ASP A 135 -16.06 -22.27 -3.73
CA ASP A 135 -16.75 -23.40 -4.37
C ASP A 135 -17.97 -23.86 -3.56
N HIS A 136 -17.82 -23.94 -2.24
CA HIS A 136 -18.96 -24.25 -1.37
C HIS A 136 -20.06 -23.19 -1.47
N PHE A 137 -19.70 -21.92 -1.44
CA PHE A 137 -20.62 -20.78 -1.47
C PHE A 137 -21.34 -20.61 -2.83
N ASN A 138 -20.62 -20.74 -3.94
CA ASN A 138 -21.23 -20.73 -5.27
C ASN A 138 -22.28 -21.83 -5.42
N GLU A 139 -21.95 -23.04 -4.95
CA GLU A 139 -22.87 -24.16 -5.00
C GLU A 139 -24.06 -23.97 -4.04
N MET A 140 -23.88 -23.30 -2.89
CA MET A 140 -25.01 -22.95 -2.02
C MET A 140 -25.99 -22.01 -2.72
N ILE A 141 -25.50 -20.98 -3.42
CA ILE A 141 -26.36 -20.07 -4.19
C ILE A 141 -27.04 -20.82 -5.34
N ARG A 142 -26.32 -21.71 -6.04
CA ARG A 142 -26.92 -22.55 -7.09
C ARG A 142 -28.06 -23.43 -6.56
N LEU A 143 -27.90 -23.98 -5.36
CA LEU A 143 -28.88 -24.87 -4.74
C LEU A 143 -30.06 -24.13 -4.09
N CYS A 144 -29.84 -22.89 -3.64
CA CYS A 144 -30.87 -22.06 -3.01
C CYS A 144 -30.67 -20.58 -3.38
N GLY A 145 -31.55 -20.06 -4.25
CA GLY A 145 -31.51 -18.66 -4.67
C GLY A 145 -31.94 -17.68 -3.58
N CYS A 146 -32.70 -18.15 -2.57
CA CYS A 146 -33.16 -17.35 -1.42
C CYS A 146 -32.03 -16.77 -0.57
N ASP A 147 -30.83 -17.38 -0.66
CA ASP A 147 -29.62 -16.94 0.04
C ASP A 147 -29.85 -16.67 1.54
N ASP A 148 -30.51 -17.60 2.23
CA ASP A 148 -30.88 -17.49 3.66
C ASP A 148 -29.69 -17.33 4.62
N GLN A 149 -28.46 -17.47 4.11
CA GLN A 149 -27.22 -17.30 4.87
C GLN A 149 -26.37 -16.12 4.39
N GLU A 150 -26.92 -15.25 3.53
CA GLU A 150 -26.28 -14.04 3.01
C GLU A 150 -24.91 -14.32 2.38
N VAL A 151 -24.78 -15.48 1.72
CA VAL A 151 -23.57 -15.93 1.06
C VAL A 151 -23.19 -15.00 -0.08
N ARG A 152 -24.17 -14.33 -0.71
CA ARG A 152 -23.94 -13.34 -1.76
C ARG A 152 -23.12 -12.14 -1.29
N ASP A 153 -23.12 -11.85 0.00
CA ASP A 153 -22.36 -10.74 0.58
C ASP A 153 -20.91 -11.15 0.89
N ILE A 154 -20.60 -12.46 0.90
CA ILE A 154 -19.26 -13.01 1.16
C ILE A 154 -18.48 -13.17 -0.15
N ILE A 155 -19.12 -13.69 -1.20
CA ILE A 155 -18.48 -14.10 -2.46
C ILE A 155 -17.62 -13.00 -3.12
N PRO A 156 -18.09 -11.75 -3.27
CA PRO A 156 -17.29 -10.69 -3.90
C PRO A 156 -15.93 -10.50 -3.22
N HIS A 157 -15.89 -10.53 -1.89
CA HIS A 157 -14.65 -10.35 -1.12
C HIS A 157 -13.70 -11.53 -1.33
N LEU A 158 -14.19 -12.76 -1.48
CA LEU A 158 -13.36 -13.92 -1.79
C LEU A 158 -12.79 -13.86 -3.20
N LEU A 159 -13.59 -13.42 -4.19
CA LEU A 159 -13.13 -13.20 -5.56
C LEU A 159 -11.99 -12.17 -5.59
N LEU A 160 -12.11 -11.08 -4.81
CA LEU A 160 -11.04 -10.09 -4.67
C LEU A 160 -9.78 -10.67 -4.00
N ARG A 161 -9.89 -11.52 -2.97
CA ARG A 161 -8.72 -12.20 -2.36
C ARG A 161 -8.00 -13.13 -3.34
N LEU A 162 -8.73 -13.72 -4.28
CA LEU A 162 -8.18 -14.59 -5.34
C LEU A 162 -7.64 -13.81 -6.55
N GLY A 163 -7.77 -12.48 -6.58
CA GLY A 163 -7.39 -11.67 -7.75
C GLY A 163 -8.27 -11.94 -8.98
N ARG A 164 -9.54 -12.32 -8.76
CA ARG A 164 -10.56 -12.57 -9.79
C ARG A 164 -11.44 -11.32 -9.97
N GLU A 165 -10.81 -10.18 -10.28
CA GLU A 165 -11.48 -8.87 -10.33
C GLU A 165 -12.65 -8.83 -11.33
N GLN A 166 -12.46 -9.39 -12.53
CA GLN A 166 -13.51 -9.43 -13.56
C GLN A 166 -14.74 -10.19 -13.07
N GLU A 167 -14.52 -11.34 -12.45
CA GLU A 167 -15.60 -12.19 -11.95
C GLU A 167 -16.31 -11.54 -10.76
N CYS A 168 -15.57 -10.83 -9.91
CA CYS A 168 -16.14 -9.99 -8.85
C CYS A 168 -17.07 -8.93 -9.45
N TYR A 169 -16.64 -8.23 -10.50
CA TYR A 169 -17.46 -7.21 -11.14
C TYR A 169 -18.71 -7.81 -11.79
N ASN A 170 -18.56 -8.89 -12.56
CA ASN A 170 -19.67 -9.61 -13.17
C ASN A 170 -20.69 -10.06 -12.13
N PHE A 171 -20.23 -10.61 -11.01
CA PHE A 171 -21.08 -11.01 -9.90
C PHE A 171 -21.89 -9.84 -9.36
N LEU A 172 -21.23 -8.73 -9.03
CA LEU A 172 -21.89 -7.54 -8.50
C LEU A 172 -22.90 -6.97 -9.49
N LYS A 173 -22.51 -6.83 -10.77
CA LYS A 173 -23.38 -6.29 -11.82
C LYS A 173 -24.62 -7.16 -12.01
N TRP A 174 -24.46 -8.48 -12.07
CA TRP A 174 -25.58 -9.41 -12.23
C TRP A 174 -26.64 -9.21 -11.13
N TRP A 175 -26.22 -9.12 -9.87
CA TRP A 175 -27.14 -8.90 -8.75
C TRP A 175 -27.75 -7.50 -8.72
N ALA A 176 -27.08 -6.50 -9.28
CA ALA A 176 -27.62 -5.14 -9.40
C ALA A 176 -28.66 -5.02 -10.53
N THR A 177 -28.60 -5.87 -11.55
CA THR A 177 -29.44 -5.75 -12.76
C THR A 177 -30.46 -6.86 -12.95
N THR A 178 -30.38 -7.96 -12.20
CA THR A 178 -31.28 -9.10 -12.37
C THR A 178 -32.71 -8.75 -11.97
N GLU A 179 -33.66 -8.96 -12.89
CA GLU A 179 -35.09 -8.72 -12.63
C GLU A 179 -35.71 -9.76 -11.69
N ASN A 180 -35.10 -10.95 -11.59
CA ASN A 180 -35.56 -12.03 -10.72
C ASN A 180 -34.39 -12.74 -10.01
N PRO A 181 -33.92 -12.22 -8.86
CA PRO A 181 -32.80 -12.78 -8.11
C PRO A 181 -33.01 -14.23 -7.66
N TRP A 182 -34.28 -14.65 -7.53
CA TRP A 182 -34.67 -15.94 -6.97
C TRP A 182 -34.72 -17.07 -8.00
N LYS A 183 -34.71 -16.75 -9.30
CA LYS A 183 -34.79 -17.73 -10.40
C LYS A 183 -33.44 -17.88 -11.09
N ILE A 184 -32.50 -18.50 -10.39
CA ILE A 184 -31.15 -18.75 -10.91
C ILE A 184 -31.21 -19.88 -11.95
N THR A 185 -31.35 -19.54 -13.23
CA THR A 185 -31.20 -20.49 -14.35
C THR A 185 -29.75 -20.56 -14.79
N THR A 186 -29.31 -21.74 -15.27
CA THR A 186 -28.00 -21.86 -15.91
C THR A 186 -27.98 -21.13 -17.26
N PRO A 187 -26.90 -20.40 -17.59
CA PRO A 187 -25.62 -20.43 -16.89
C PRO A 187 -25.47 -19.18 -15.99
N TYR A 188 -25.66 -19.38 -14.69
CA TYR A 188 -25.43 -18.41 -13.60
C TYR A 188 -24.08 -17.71 -13.80
N LEU A 189 -24.06 -16.38 -13.65
CA LEU A 189 -22.85 -15.53 -13.78
C LEU A 189 -22.23 -15.39 -15.18
N HIS A 190 -22.85 -15.89 -16.26
CA HIS A 190 -22.38 -15.58 -17.61
C HIS A 190 -22.85 -14.18 -18.04
N LEU A 191 -22.05 -13.18 -17.72
CA LEU A 191 -22.05 -11.86 -18.35
C LEU A 191 -20.77 -11.77 -19.19
N PRO A 192 -20.80 -12.12 -20.49
CA PRO A 192 -19.57 -12.24 -21.29
C PRO A 192 -18.81 -10.92 -21.49
N GLU A 193 -19.40 -9.75 -21.18
CA GLU A 193 -18.89 -8.45 -21.64
C GLU A 193 -19.04 -7.29 -20.62
N ALA A 194 -19.15 -7.54 -19.31
CA ALA A 194 -19.24 -6.43 -18.36
C ALA A 194 -17.89 -5.69 -18.24
N ASP A 195 -17.88 -4.37 -18.43
CA ASP A 195 -16.68 -3.55 -18.29
C ASP A 195 -16.51 -3.05 -16.85
N PRO A 196 -15.52 -3.53 -16.07
CA PRO A 196 -15.30 -3.06 -14.70
C PRO A 196 -14.92 -1.58 -14.60
N LEU A 197 -14.64 -0.91 -15.72
CA LEU A 197 -14.33 0.52 -15.79
C LEU A 197 -15.58 1.40 -16.00
N GLU A 198 -16.73 0.81 -16.32
CA GLU A 198 -17.96 1.57 -16.57
C GLU A 198 -18.47 2.30 -15.30
N SER A 199 -19.44 3.19 -15.50
CA SER A 199 -20.02 3.99 -14.43
C SER A 199 -20.64 3.14 -13.31
N VAL A 200 -20.54 3.63 -12.07
CA VAL A 200 -21.13 3.00 -10.88
C VAL A 200 -22.62 3.31 -10.71
N GLU A 201 -23.23 4.09 -11.62
CA GLU A 201 -24.65 4.45 -11.54
C GLU A 201 -25.61 3.24 -11.62
N ILE A 202 -25.17 2.15 -12.22
CA ILE A 202 -25.95 0.90 -12.25
C ILE A 202 -26.18 0.32 -10.83
N PHE A 203 -25.34 0.71 -9.87
CA PHE A 203 -25.43 0.34 -8.46
C PHE A 203 -26.13 1.40 -7.60
N SER A 204 -26.88 2.32 -8.22
CA SER A 204 -27.64 3.38 -7.52
C SER A 204 -29.00 2.92 -6.98
N SER A 205 -29.40 1.66 -7.23
CA SER A 205 -30.68 1.12 -6.75
C SER A 205 -30.69 0.99 -5.22
N LYS A 206 -31.86 1.22 -4.59
CA LYS A 206 -32.07 1.06 -3.14
C LYS A 206 -31.88 -0.38 -2.62
N GLU A 207 -31.73 -1.35 -3.52
CA GLU A 207 -31.64 -2.77 -3.20
C GLU A 207 -30.20 -3.31 -3.13
N THR A 208 -29.21 -2.51 -3.53
CA THR A 208 -27.80 -2.93 -3.48
C THR A 208 -27.33 -3.09 -2.03
N SER A 209 -26.83 -4.28 -1.67
CA SER A 209 -26.30 -4.55 -0.33
C SER A 209 -25.13 -3.63 -0.01
N VAL A 210 -25.03 -3.16 1.24
CA VAL A 210 -23.88 -2.36 1.69
C VAL A 210 -22.57 -3.17 1.62
N SER A 211 -22.63 -4.50 1.76
CA SER A 211 -21.47 -5.38 1.55
C SER A 211 -21.00 -5.37 0.09
N HIS A 212 -21.93 -5.35 -0.86
CA HIS A 212 -21.63 -5.22 -2.29
C HIS A 212 -21.00 -3.86 -2.61
N LEU A 213 -21.51 -2.77 -2.03
CA LEU A 213 -20.90 -1.45 -2.18
C LEU A 213 -19.47 -1.40 -1.63
N VAL A 214 -19.21 -2.05 -0.49
CA VAL A 214 -17.86 -2.16 0.08
C VAL A 214 -16.93 -2.96 -0.84
N ALA A 215 -17.39 -4.08 -1.40
CA ALA A 215 -16.62 -4.87 -2.36
C ALA A 215 -16.32 -4.08 -3.64
N LEU A 216 -17.34 -3.40 -4.19
CA LEU A 216 -17.20 -2.56 -5.38
C LEU A 216 -16.24 -1.40 -5.15
N THR A 217 -16.27 -0.79 -3.97
CA THR A 217 -15.31 0.27 -3.59
C THR A 217 -13.89 -0.26 -3.65
N LEU A 218 -13.61 -1.41 -3.02
CA LEU A 218 -12.29 -2.03 -3.05
C LEU A 218 -11.85 -2.36 -4.48
N LEU A 219 -12.75 -2.93 -5.29
CA LEU A 219 -12.49 -3.25 -6.69
C LEU A 219 -12.09 -2.00 -7.49
N LYS A 220 -12.90 -0.93 -7.43
CA LYS A 220 -12.63 0.33 -8.13
C LYS A 220 -11.34 0.99 -7.65
N MET A 221 -11.04 0.94 -6.35
CA MET A 221 -9.77 1.41 -5.81
C MET A 221 -8.56 0.62 -6.33
N ARG A 222 -8.67 -0.71 -6.44
CA ARG A 222 -7.61 -1.55 -7.03
C ARG A 222 -7.39 -1.22 -8.50
N LEU A 223 -8.46 -1.08 -9.28
CA LEU A 223 -8.38 -0.66 -10.68
C LEU A 223 -7.76 0.73 -10.82
N PHE A 224 -8.12 1.68 -9.95
CA PHE A 224 -7.51 3.00 -9.90
C PHE A 224 -6.01 2.92 -9.65
N LEU A 225 -5.60 2.21 -8.58
CA LEU A 225 -4.19 2.06 -8.22
C LEU A 225 -3.35 1.41 -9.33
N ASP A 226 -3.94 0.45 -10.05
CA ASP A 226 -3.30 -0.20 -11.19
C ASP A 226 -3.18 0.74 -12.39
N MET A 227 -4.24 1.49 -12.72
CA MET A 227 -4.25 2.47 -13.82
C MET A 227 -3.31 3.65 -13.55
N ASP A 228 -3.36 4.20 -12.35
CA ASP A 228 -2.50 5.29 -11.86
C ASP A 228 -1.03 4.87 -11.98
N ALA A 229 -0.69 3.70 -11.43
CA ALA A 229 0.64 3.13 -11.58
C ALA A 229 1.06 3.02 -13.05
N CYS A 230 0.21 2.45 -13.91
CA CYS A 230 0.52 2.30 -15.34
C CYS A 230 0.68 3.64 -16.09
N SER A 231 -0.10 4.66 -15.76
CA SER A 231 0.05 6.00 -16.34
C SER A 231 1.41 6.62 -16.03
N THR A 232 1.92 6.40 -14.81
CA THR A 232 3.27 6.83 -14.42
C THR A 232 4.36 6.07 -15.18
N PHE A 233 4.16 4.80 -15.53
CA PHE A 233 5.20 3.96 -16.14
C PHE A 233 5.30 4.05 -17.67
N ILE A 234 4.21 4.32 -18.39
CA ILE A 234 4.24 4.38 -19.86
C ILE A 234 5.03 5.60 -20.37
N ALA A 235 5.34 6.56 -19.51
CA ALA A 235 6.23 7.69 -19.82
C ALA A 235 7.69 7.28 -20.11
N ASP A 236 8.13 6.09 -19.67
CA ASP A 236 9.54 5.65 -19.68
C ASP A 236 9.94 4.79 -20.90
N LEU A 237 9.03 4.51 -21.84
CA LEU A 237 9.28 3.53 -22.91
C LEU A 237 9.13 4.17 -24.33
N ASP A 238 9.95 3.76 -25.31
CA ASP A 238 9.89 4.13 -26.75
C ASP A 238 9.13 3.07 -27.61
N PRO A 239 8.07 3.41 -28.37
CA PRO A 239 7.24 2.42 -29.09
C PRO A 239 8.00 1.64 -30.18
N PRO A 240 7.62 0.39 -30.53
CA PRO A 240 6.41 -0.35 -30.12
C PRO A 240 6.65 -1.26 -28.89
N PHE A 241 5.65 -1.35 -28.00
CA PHE A 241 5.80 -2.10 -26.75
C PHE A 241 5.23 -3.51 -26.81
N ASP A 242 6.01 -4.45 -26.30
CA ASP A 242 5.49 -5.70 -25.78
C ASP A 242 5.09 -5.47 -24.30
N PRO A 243 3.79 -5.58 -23.94
CA PRO A 243 3.31 -5.54 -22.55
C PRO A 243 4.02 -6.56 -21.64
N PHE A 244 4.77 -7.51 -22.21
CA PHE A 244 5.54 -8.50 -21.48
C PHE A 244 6.80 -7.99 -20.75
N ASP A 245 7.36 -6.85 -21.16
CA ASP A 245 8.54 -6.25 -20.49
C ASP A 245 8.22 -5.59 -19.14
N LEU A 246 6.92 -5.47 -18.79
CA LEU A 246 6.45 -5.06 -17.46
C LEU A 246 6.48 -6.20 -16.42
N TYR A 247 6.75 -7.45 -16.82
CA TYR A 247 6.45 -8.63 -15.99
C TYR A 247 7.61 -9.25 -15.19
N ASP A 248 8.88 -8.86 -15.42
CA ASP A 248 10.03 -9.52 -14.77
C ASP A 248 10.68 -8.72 -13.63
N ASP A 249 10.19 -7.51 -13.35
CA ASP A 249 10.65 -6.73 -12.21
C ASP A 249 9.86 -7.13 -10.94
N LYS A 250 10.45 -7.98 -10.10
CA LYS A 250 9.87 -8.49 -8.84
C LYS A 250 9.50 -7.39 -7.84
N ASP A 251 9.96 -6.16 -8.08
CA ASP A 251 9.71 -4.98 -7.25
C ASP A 251 8.49 -4.14 -7.72
N ARG A 252 7.80 -4.53 -8.80
CA ARG A 252 6.63 -3.79 -9.33
C ARG A 252 5.28 -4.49 -9.05
N PRO A 253 4.23 -3.75 -8.63
CA PRO A 253 2.89 -4.32 -8.55
C PRO A 253 2.45 -4.75 -9.95
N ARG A 254 2.20 -6.04 -10.16
CA ARG A 254 1.61 -6.52 -11.42
C ARG A 254 0.16 -6.02 -11.47
N PRO A 255 -0.22 -5.17 -12.44
CA PRO A 255 -1.61 -4.74 -12.57
C PRO A 255 -2.54 -5.96 -12.67
N GLY A 256 -3.73 -5.85 -12.09
CA GLY A 256 -4.78 -6.86 -12.17
C GLY A 256 -5.12 -7.23 -13.62
N ARG A 257 -5.71 -8.42 -13.82
CA ARG A 257 -5.92 -8.96 -15.17
C ARG A 257 -6.78 -8.03 -16.04
N CYS A 258 -7.77 -7.35 -15.45
CA CYS A 258 -8.64 -6.39 -16.14
C CYS A 258 -7.84 -5.24 -16.76
N VAL A 259 -6.99 -4.59 -15.97
CA VAL A 259 -6.17 -3.45 -16.41
C VAL A 259 -5.16 -3.89 -17.47
N ARG A 260 -4.52 -5.06 -17.29
CA ARG A 260 -3.57 -5.61 -18.29
C ARG A 260 -4.19 -5.83 -19.66
N ASN A 261 -5.43 -6.31 -19.73
CA ASN A 261 -6.09 -6.53 -21.02
C ASN A 261 -6.40 -5.20 -21.70
N LYS A 262 -6.82 -4.20 -20.93
CA LYS A 262 -7.26 -2.90 -21.46
C LYS A 262 -6.10 -2.00 -21.88
N ILE A 263 -4.98 -1.99 -21.13
CA ILE A 263 -3.80 -1.17 -21.44
C ILE A 263 -3.21 -1.44 -22.82
N LYS A 264 -3.35 -2.67 -23.35
CA LYS A 264 -2.87 -3.03 -24.69
C LYS A 264 -3.47 -2.16 -25.80
N GLU A 265 -4.62 -1.55 -25.55
CA GLU A 265 -5.41 -0.81 -26.53
C GLU A 265 -5.42 0.70 -26.26
N MET A 266 -4.75 1.17 -25.20
CA MET A 266 -4.92 2.53 -24.67
C MET A 266 -3.67 3.40 -24.85
N ASN A 267 -3.88 4.70 -25.12
CA ASN A 267 -2.82 5.72 -25.06
C ASN A 267 -2.73 6.36 -23.66
N ARG A 268 -1.63 7.08 -23.38
CA ARG A 268 -1.35 7.68 -22.05
C ARG A 268 -2.47 8.61 -21.56
N SER A 269 -2.94 9.53 -22.43
CA SER A 269 -3.98 10.50 -22.05
C SER A 269 -5.27 9.81 -21.62
N TYR A 270 -5.63 8.71 -22.28
CA TYR A 270 -6.80 7.92 -21.93
C TYR A 270 -6.64 7.17 -20.60
N LEU A 271 -5.43 6.71 -20.26
CA LEU A 271 -5.13 6.08 -18.97
C LEU A 271 -5.26 7.07 -17.81
N GLU A 272 -4.72 8.27 -17.95
CA GLU A 272 -4.83 9.34 -16.93
C GLU A 272 -6.29 9.73 -16.71
N GLN A 273 -7.06 9.90 -17.80
CA GLN A 273 -8.50 10.17 -17.72
C GLN A 273 -9.28 9.03 -17.05
N THR A 274 -8.95 7.78 -17.39
CA THR A 274 -9.60 6.60 -16.80
C THR A 274 -9.25 6.46 -15.32
N ALA A 275 -8.01 6.73 -14.92
CA ALA A 275 -7.59 6.74 -13.52
C ALA A 275 -8.37 7.81 -12.73
N GLN A 276 -8.48 9.03 -13.27
CA GLN A 276 -9.25 10.09 -12.62
C GLN A 276 -10.75 9.73 -12.52
N MET A 277 -11.34 9.15 -13.56
CA MET A 277 -12.73 8.67 -13.52
C MET A 277 -12.92 7.60 -12.44
N LEU A 278 -12.01 6.62 -12.34
CA LEU A 278 -12.07 5.59 -11.30
C LEU A 278 -11.91 6.20 -9.91
N ARG A 279 -11.10 7.26 -9.78
CA ARG A 279 -10.96 8.03 -8.54
C ARG A 279 -12.29 8.61 -8.08
N ASP A 280 -12.97 9.31 -8.97
CA ASP A 280 -14.25 9.94 -8.67
C ASP A 280 -15.34 8.89 -8.37
N GLN A 281 -15.32 7.75 -9.08
CA GLN A 281 -16.22 6.63 -8.85
C GLN A 281 -16.03 6.02 -7.45
N TYR A 282 -14.80 5.70 -7.02
CA TYR A 282 -14.64 5.10 -5.68
C TYR A 282 -14.92 6.10 -4.56
N LEU A 283 -14.63 7.40 -4.74
CA LEU A 283 -15.00 8.43 -3.76
C LEU A 283 -16.53 8.57 -3.64
N THR A 284 -17.24 8.47 -4.75
CA THR A 284 -18.70 8.41 -4.76
C THR A 284 -19.21 7.19 -4.00
N LEU A 285 -18.62 6.02 -4.22
CA LEU A 285 -18.95 4.81 -3.47
C LEU A 285 -18.63 4.94 -1.98
N CYS A 286 -17.53 5.62 -1.59
CA CYS A 286 -17.21 5.90 -0.20
C CYS A 286 -18.35 6.65 0.51
N ASN A 287 -18.88 7.69 -0.14
CA ASN A 287 -20.04 8.42 0.37
C ASN A 287 -21.29 7.54 0.45
N ARG A 288 -21.56 6.72 -0.58
CA ARG A 288 -22.73 5.82 -0.58
C ARG A 288 -22.67 4.79 0.55
N VAL A 289 -21.51 4.17 0.79
CA VAL A 289 -21.31 3.25 1.92
C VAL A 289 -21.51 3.98 3.24
N HIS A 290 -20.96 5.19 3.41
CA HIS A 290 -21.13 5.96 4.64
C HIS A 290 -22.60 6.31 4.90
N ASN A 291 -23.34 6.72 3.87
CA ASN A 291 -24.75 7.04 3.98
C ASN A 291 -25.62 5.80 4.26
N ALA A 292 -25.24 4.63 3.72
CA ALA A 292 -25.90 3.36 4.00
C ALA A 292 -25.62 2.88 5.43
N ASN A 293 -24.37 2.99 5.89
CA ASN A 293 -23.95 2.64 7.23
C ASN A 293 -22.67 3.40 7.65
N SER A 294 -22.84 4.38 8.53
CA SER A 294 -21.77 5.30 8.93
C SER A 294 -20.67 4.65 9.78
N TYR A 295 -20.90 3.45 10.32
CA TYR A 295 -19.94 2.73 11.16
C TYR A 295 -18.87 1.97 10.35
N ILE A 296 -19.12 1.68 9.07
CA ILE A 296 -18.28 0.77 8.27
C ILE A 296 -16.85 1.29 8.13
N TRP A 297 -16.65 2.52 7.65
CA TRP A 297 -15.30 3.02 7.38
C TRP A 297 -14.44 3.09 8.64
N ARG A 298 -15.04 3.55 9.74
CA ARG A 298 -14.37 3.56 11.05
C ARG A 298 -14.02 2.14 11.49
N ALA A 299 -14.95 1.19 11.44
CA ALA A 299 -14.70 -0.18 11.85
C ALA A 299 -13.66 -0.89 10.97
N LEU A 300 -13.63 -0.59 9.67
CA LEU A 300 -12.63 -1.13 8.74
C LEU A 300 -11.22 -0.60 9.04
N VAL A 301 -11.10 0.71 9.32
CA VAL A 301 -9.82 1.37 9.63
C VAL A 301 -9.32 1.02 11.03
N ASP A 302 -10.22 0.86 12.01
CA ASP A 302 -9.85 0.49 13.37
C ASP A 302 -9.30 -0.95 13.46
N GLY A 303 -9.53 -1.79 12.43
CA GLY A 303 -8.92 -3.11 12.29
C GLY A 303 -9.41 -4.18 13.26
N ASN A 304 -10.36 -3.85 14.13
CA ASN A 304 -10.98 -4.80 15.05
C ASN A 304 -11.96 -5.69 14.29
N VAL A 305 -11.68 -6.99 14.19
CA VAL A 305 -12.64 -7.97 13.66
C VAL A 305 -13.64 -8.31 14.78
N PRO A 306 -14.90 -7.87 14.68
CA PRO A 306 -15.86 -8.00 15.76
C PRO A 306 -16.49 -9.40 15.79
N SER A 307 -16.93 -9.85 16.98
CA SER A 307 -17.78 -11.03 17.11
C SER A 307 -19.16 -10.73 16.51
N THR A 308 -19.61 -11.51 15.53
CA THR A 308 -20.85 -11.21 14.81
C THR A 308 -22.06 -11.90 15.45
N ARG A 309 -23.19 -11.18 15.49
CA ARG A 309 -24.53 -11.77 15.70
C ARG A 309 -25.24 -11.82 14.36
N ARG A 310 -26.00 -12.88 14.10
CA ARG A 310 -26.72 -13.07 12.82
C ARG A 310 -27.90 -12.11 12.63
N CYS A 311 -28.44 -11.55 13.70
CA CYS A 311 -29.56 -10.60 13.62
C CYS A 311 -29.06 -9.18 13.77
N TYR A 312 -29.35 -8.35 12.78
CA TYR A 312 -29.02 -6.92 12.76
C TYR A 312 -30.16 -6.12 12.13
N ARG A 313 -30.14 -4.81 12.32
CA ARG A 313 -30.96 -3.87 11.54
C ARG A 313 -30.09 -3.21 10.49
N ARG A 314 -30.63 -2.95 9.28
CA ARG A 314 -29.89 -2.19 8.26
C ARG A 314 -29.46 -0.83 8.81
N GLY A 315 -28.24 -0.41 8.53
CA GLY A 315 -27.58 0.79 9.05
C GLY A 315 -27.05 0.67 10.49
N SER A 316 -27.18 -0.48 11.15
CA SER A 316 -26.72 -0.67 12.53
C SER A 316 -25.22 -0.98 12.63
N LYS A 317 -24.66 -0.82 13.84
CA LYS A 317 -23.28 -1.22 14.13
C LYS A 317 -23.08 -2.74 13.97
N GLU A 318 -24.11 -3.53 14.25
CA GLU A 318 -24.09 -4.98 14.08
C GLU A 318 -23.98 -5.39 12.61
N GLU A 319 -24.67 -4.68 11.70
CA GLU A 319 -24.51 -4.87 10.25
C GLU A 319 -23.09 -4.53 9.81
N ALA A 320 -22.55 -3.38 10.25
CA ALA A 320 -21.19 -2.99 9.93
C ALA A 320 -20.19 -4.05 10.40
N ASN A 321 -20.35 -4.55 11.62
CA ASN A 321 -19.52 -5.61 12.18
C ASN A 321 -19.53 -6.88 11.32
N LEU A 322 -20.70 -7.28 10.80
CA LEU A 322 -20.82 -8.43 9.91
C LEU A 322 -20.09 -8.19 8.57
N VAL A 323 -20.26 -7.00 7.97
CA VAL A 323 -19.57 -6.63 6.73
C VAL A 323 -18.06 -6.62 6.92
N ILE A 324 -17.55 -6.03 8.01
CA ILE A 324 -16.13 -6.04 8.33
C ILE A 324 -15.62 -7.46 8.50
N TYR A 325 -16.33 -8.32 9.23
CA TYR A 325 -15.96 -9.72 9.38
C TYR A 325 -15.81 -10.44 8.03
N GLN A 326 -16.65 -10.13 7.05
CA GLN A 326 -16.62 -10.73 5.72
C GLN A 326 -15.53 -10.14 4.80
N CYS A 327 -15.29 -8.83 4.85
CA CYS A 327 -14.45 -8.13 3.89
C CYS A 327 -13.02 -7.86 4.36
N HIS A 328 -12.75 -7.92 5.67
CA HIS A 328 -11.50 -7.48 6.30
C HIS A 328 -10.24 -8.01 5.61
N HIS A 329 -10.17 -9.31 5.33
CA HIS A 329 -9.01 -9.92 4.67
C HIS A 329 -8.79 -9.36 3.25
N ALA A 330 -9.85 -9.16 2.46
CA ALA A 330 -9.72 -8.61 1.11
C ALA A 330 -9.11 -7.20 1.13
N TRP A 331 -9.49 -6.38 2.11
CA TRP A 331 -8.97 -5.02 2.29
C TRP A 331 -7.54 -4.99 2.82
N ILE A 332 -7.21 -5.79 3.85
CA ILE A 332 -5.85 -5.84 4.42
C ILE A 332 -4.82 -6.36 3.40
N GLU A 333 -5.21 -7.35 2.58
CA GLU A 333 -4.39 -7.84 1.47
C GLU A 333 -4.13 -6.76 0.40
N SER A 334 -4.94 -5.69 0.40
CA SER A 334 -4.86 -4.54 -0.52
C SER A 334 -4.23 -3.33 0.17
N GLY A 335 -3.01 -3.46 0.71
CA GLY A 335 -2.42 -2.47 1.61
C GLY A 335 -2.46 -1.01 1.12
N LYS A 336 -2.26 -0.75 -0.18
CA LYS A 336 -2.39 0.61 -0.77
C LYS A 336 -3.83 1.15 -0.72
N ALA A 337 -4.83 0.31 -0.99
CA ALA A 337 -6.24 0.69 -0.89
C ALA A 337 -6.63 0.98 0.55
N MET A 338 -6.11 0.21 1.51
CA MET A 338 -6.33 0.45 2.95
C MET A 338 -5.73 1.80 3.41
N MET A 339 -4.59 2.21 2.86
CA MET A 339 -4.01 3.53 3.16
C MET A 339 -4.86 4.67 2.57
N LEU A 340 -5.31 4.53 1.32
CA LEU A 340 -6.15 5.54 0.67
C LEU A 340 -7.50 5.70 1.36
N ILE A 341 -8.13 4.60 1.80
CA ILE A 341 -9.45 4.68 2.45
C ILE A 341 -9.35 5.36 3.83
N ASP A 342 -8.31 5.09 4.63
CA ASP A 342 -8.09 5.81 5.92
C ASP A 342 -7.97 7.31 5.69
N SER A 343 -7.19 7.73 4.68
CA SER A 343 -7.05 9.15 4.31
C SER A 343 -8.40 9.78 3.90
N HIS A 344 -9.07 9.21 2.91
CA HIS A 344 -10.27 9.83 2.33
C HIS A 344 -11.50 9.75 3.25
N THR A 345 -11.55 8.76 4.14
CA THR A 345 -12.67 8.61 5.09
C THR A 345 -12.42 9.29 6.43
N ALA A 346 -11.23 9.84 6.67
CA ALA A 346 -10.90 10.57 7.89
C ALA A 346 -11.92 11.68 8.20
N ALA A 347 -12.42 12.38 7.17
CA ALA A 347 -13.45 13.41 7.30
C ALA A 347 -14.78 12.90 7.88
N PHE A 348 -15.16 11.65 7.57
CA PHE A 348 -16.35 11.00 8.15
C PHE A 348 -16.17 10.67 9.64
N THR A 349 -14.92 10.51 10.10
CA THR A 349 -14.61 10.08 11.47
C THR A 349 -14.46 11.24 12.47
N THR A 350 -14.35 12.49 11.99
CA THR A 350 -14.16 13.70 12.81
C THR A 350 -15.42 14.29 13.44
N ALA A 351 -16.58 13.64 13.34
CA ALA A 351 -17.79 14.07 14.04
C ALA A 351 -18.08 13.18 15.25
N ASN A 352 -17.55 13.55 16.43
CA ASN A 352 -18.08 13.08 17.70
C ASN A 352 -18.23 14.31 18.63
N PRO A 353 -19.45 14.72 19.03
CA PRO A 353 -19.69 15.94 19.82
C PRO A 353 -19.20 15.91 21.28
N ASP A 354 -18.74 14.76 21.79
CA ASP A 354 -18.70 14.54 23.25
C ASP A 354 -17.30 14.67 23.91
N GLN A 355 -16.30 15.26 23.26
CA GLN A 355 -14.96 15.43 23.86
C GLN A 355 -14.32 16.80 23.62
N ALA A 356 -15.12 17.87 23.72
CA ALA A 356 -14.62 19.24 23.70
C ALA A 356 -14.76 19.92 25.07
N THR A 357 -14.00 19.47 26.07
CA THR A 357 -13.63 20.33 27.22
C THR A 357 -12.27 19.92 27.77
N ALA A 358 -11.51 20.94 28.20
CA ALA A 358 -10.20 20.89 28.84
C ALA A 358 -8.96 20.73 27.94
N ALA A 359 -8.42 21.87 27.48
CA ALA A 359 -7.08 22.33 27.89
C ALA A 359 -6.66 23.56 27.06
N SER A 360 -7.00 24.75 27.54
CA SER A 360 -6.38 26.01 27.12
C SER A 360 -5.54 26.57 28.28
N GLY A 361 -4.23 26.34 28.23
CA GLY A 361 -3.25 27.05 29.04
C GLY A 361 -2.21 27.64 28.11
N ARG A 362 -2.31 28.95 27.84
CA ARG A 362 -1.29 29.73 27.14
C ARG A 362 -0.33 30.29 28.20
N ASP A 363 0.95 29.98 28.07
CA ASP A 363 2.01 30.78 28.66
C ASP A 363 2.79 31.45 27.52
N THR A 364 2.70 32.78 27.50
CA THR A 364 3.47 33.67 26.64
C THR A 364 4.64 34.23 27.44
N SER A 365 5.87 34.01 26.99
CA SER A 365 7.00 34.87 27.36
C SER A 365 7.83 35.16 26.12
N SER A 366 7.78 36.42 25.72
CA SER A 366 8.56 37.04 24.65
C SER A 366 10.03 37.16 25.03
N ALA A 367 10.93 36.82 24.11
CA ALA A 367 12.32 37.24 24.16
C ALA A 367 12.76 37.67 22.75
N SER A 368 13.28 38.90 22.66
CA SER A 368 13.72 39.56 21.44
C SER A 368 14.93 38.88 20.76
N PRO A 369 15.14 39.09 19.44
CA PRO A 369 16.09 38.31 18.65
C PRO A 369 17.51 38.86 18.79
N GLY A 370 18.33 38.16 19.58
CA GLY A 370 19.77 38.38 19.66
C GLY A 370 20.52 37.40 18.75
N ASN A 371 21.28 37.97 17.82
CA ASN A 371 22.23 37.35 16.89
C ASN A 371 22.94 36.10 17.46
N ARG A 372 22.68 34.89 16.92
CA ARG A 372 23.39 33.66 17.29
C ARG A 372 24.14 33.07 16.08
N PRO A 373 25.40 32.64 16.24
CA PRO A 373 26.13 31.94 15.19
C PRO A 373 25.53 30.54 14.92
N PHE A 374 25.67 30.06 13.69
CA PHE A 374 25.10 28.81 13.16
C PHE A 374 25.33 27.61 14.10
N GLN A 375 24.32 27.24 14.87
CA GLN A 375 24.35 26.12 15.81
C GLN A 375 23.95 24.84 15.07
N ILE A 376 24.59 23.70 15.34
CA ILE A 376 24.08 22.39 14.92
C ILE A 376 22.65 22.26 15.47
N TRP A 377 21.67 22.17 14.58
CA TRP A 377 20.26 22.21 14.96
C TRP A 377 19.91 20.97 15.78
N ARG A 378 19.21 21.15 16.90
CA ARG A 378 18.76 20.00 17.70
C ARG A 378 17.85 19.10 16.86
N LYS A 379 17.96 17.79 17.08
CA LYS A 379 17.08 16.77 16.51
C LYS A 379 15.92 16.60 17.48
N GLU A 380 14.77 17.19 17.15
CA GLU A 380 13.57 17.15 17.99
C GLU A 380 12.49 16.33 17.30
N ARG A 381 11.74 15.54 18.08
CA ARG A 381 10.59 14.79 17.59
C ARG A 381 9.41 15.75 17.48
N GLY A 382 8.95 15.99 16.27
CA GLY A 382 7.81 16.86 15.99
C GLY A 382 6.51 16.31 16.53
N THR A 383 5.63 17.23 16.91
CA THR A 383 4.33 16.89 17.50
C THR A 383 3.24 16.67 16.46
N GLY A 384 3.45 17.12 15.22
CA GLY A 384 2.44 17.13 14.15
C GLY A 384 1.38 18.21 14.33
N LYS A 385 1.66 19.24 15.14
CA LYS A 385 0.77 20.41 15.32
C LYS A 385 0.79 21.29 14.07
N VAL A 386 1.98 21.47 13.49
CA VAL A 386 2.18 22.14 12.21
C VAL A 386 2.48 21.08 11.16
N LEU A 387 1.87 21.23 9.99
CA LEU A 387 2.07 20.33 8.86
C LEU A 387 2.48 21.15 7.65
N PRO A 388 3.35 20.60 6.80
CA PRO A 388 3.69 21.25 5.55
C PRO A 388 2.48 21.22 4.60
N PHE A 389 2.37 22.23 3.74
CA PHE A 389 1.31 22.28 2.72
C PHE A 389 1.68 21.45 1.49
N LYS A 390 0.66 21.06 0.73
CA LYS A 390 0.85 20.43 -0.59
C LYS A 390 0.95 21.53 -1.63
N PHE A 391 2.12 21.64 -2.26
CA PHE A 391 2.30 22.50 -3.42
C PHE A 391 1.65 21.81 -4.64
N GLN A 392 0.79 22.53 -5.34
CA GLN A 392 0.11 22.03 -6.53
C GLN A 392 0.29 23.02 -7.68
N SER A 393 0.69 22.50 -8.83
CA SER A 393 0.84 23.29 -10.05
C SER A 393 0.66 22.39 -11.28
N THR A 394 0.12 22.95 -12.35
CA THR A 394 0.09 22.35 -13.70
C THR A 394 1.36 22.63 -14.49
N TYR A 395 2.20 23.55 -14.04
CA TYR A 395 3.48 23.92 -14.68
C TYR A 395 4.62 23.05 -14.15
N SER A 396 5.63 22.81 -14.98
CA SER A 396 6.85 22.12 -14.57
C SER A 396 7.70 22.96 -13.61
N PRO A 397 8.57 22.33 -12.79
CA PRO A 397 9.47 23.05 -11.91
C PRO A 397 10.37 24.06 -12.63
N SER A 398 10.83 23.74 -13.84
CA SER A 398 11.66 24.63 -14.67
C SER A 398 10.92 25.85 -15.21
N GLU A 399 9.59 25.77 -15.36
CA GLU A 399 8.77 26.90 -15.79
C GLU A 399 8.52 27.88 -14.63
N LEU A 400 8.36 27.37 -13.42
CA LEU A 400 8.08 28.19 -12.24
C LEU A 400 9.34 28.72 -11.55
N PHE A 401 10.41 27.93 -11.53
CA PHE A 401 11.62 28.25 -10.75
C PHE A 401 12.82 28.42 -11.66
N ARG A 402 13.40 29.62 -11.66
CA ARG A 402 14.56 29.96 -12.47
C ARG A 402 15.84 29.93 -11.62
N PRO A 403 16.98 29.46 -12.19
CA PRO A 403 18.27 29.59 -11.55
C PRO A 403 18.61 31.06 -11.29
N THR A 404 18.76 31.44 -10.03
CA THR A 404 19.02 32.81 -9.58
C THR A 404 20.27 32.83 -8.72
N VAL A 405 21.25 33.64 -9.12
CA VAL A 405 22.52 33.79 -8.40
C VAL A 405 22.28 34.63 -7.15
N THR A 406 22.67 34.10 -5.99
CA THR A 406 22.68 34.84 -4.72
C THR A 406 24.08 35.36 -4.48
N ALA A 407 24.21 36.61 -4.02
CA ALA A 407 25.51 37.23 -3.76
C ALA A 407 26.32 36.41 -2.75
N GLY A 408 27.54 36.00 -3.12
CA GLY A 408 28.43 35.21 -2.26
C GLY A 408 28.21 33.69 -2.29
N SER A 409 27.31 33.17 -3.15
CA SER A 409 27.12 31.73 -3.37
C SER A 409 27.73 31.28 -4.71
N ASP A 410 28.41 30.13 -4.71
CA ASP A 410 28.89 29.46 -5.94
C ASP A 410 27.78 28.68 -6.67
N VAL A 411 26.55 28.74 -6.15
CA VAL A 411 25.38 27.99 -6.64
C VAL A 411 24.22 28.94 -6.90
N ALA A 412 23.61 28.80 -8.08
CA ALA A 412 22.37 29.48 -8.44
C ALA A 412 21.17 28.69 -7.91
N ARG A 413 20.39 29.29 -7.00
CA ARG A 413 19.20 28.68 -6.38
C ARG A 413 18.03 28.64 -7.35
N PHE A 414 17.13 27.66 -7.24
CA PHE A 414 15.88 27.63 -8.00
C PHE A 414 14.85 28.52 -7.32
N VAL A 415 14.67 29.75 -7.83
CA VAL A 415 13.80 30.77 -7.21
C VAL A 415 12.57 31.01 -8.07
N HIS A 416 11.40 31.14 -7.44
CA HIS A 416 10.15 31.31 -8.18
C HIS A 416 10.14 32.62 -8.99
N HIS A 417 9.62 32.55 -10.22
CA HIS A 417 9.71 33.67 -11.17
C HIS A 417 8.95 34.93 -10.72
N ASN A 418 7.79 34.74 -10.10
CA ASN A 418 6.92 35.82 -9.62
C ASN A 418 7.06 36.12 -8.13
N ASP A 419 7.74 35.27 -7.38
CA ASP A 419 7.88 35.41 -5.93
C ASP A 419 9.31 35.04 -5.50
N PRO A 420 10.22 36.03 -5.41
CA PRO A 420 11.61 35.76 -5.09
C PRO A 420 11.81 35.23 -3.67
N THR A 421 10.77 35.18 -2.84
CA THR A 421 10.82 34.62 -1.49
C THR A 421 10.57 33.11 -1.46
N GLN A 422 10.27 32.48 -2.61
CA GLN A 422 10.07 31.03 -2.72
C GLN A 422 11.28 30.35 -3.36
N VAL A 423 11.76 29.29 -2.72
CA VAL A 423 12.88 28.47 -3.20
C VAL A 423 12.46 27.02 -3.37
N LEU A 424 12.97 26.40 -4.43
CA LEU A 424 12.73 25.01 -4.75
C LEU A 424 14.01 24.18 -4.53
N VAL A 425 13.85 23.01 -3.94
CA VAL A 425 14.87 21.96 -3.87
C VAL A 425 14.30 20.63 -4.32
N PHE A 426 15.15 19.80 -4.92
CA PHE A 426 14.79 18.47 -5.37
C PHE A 426 15.41 17.43 -4.44
N VAL A 427 14.62 16.44 -4.03
CA VAL A 427 15.09 15.35 -3.16
C VAL A 427 14.90 14.01 -3.84
N GLY A 428 15.83 13.08 -3.60
CA GLY A 428 15.80 11.76 -4.19
C GLY A 428 16.46 10.70 -3.31
N GLY A 429 15.97 9.47 -3.43
CA GLY A 429 16.43 8.30 -2.67
C GLY A 429 16.51 7.06 -3.56
N ALA A 430 17.55 6.27 -3.36
CA ALA A 430 17.76 5.02 -4.11
C ALA A 430 18.25 3.90 -3.18
N CYS A 431 17.90 2.66 -3.49
CA CYS A 431 18.35 1.48 -2.76
C CYS A 431 18.73 0.34 -3.71
N SER A 432 19.88 -0.31 -3.48
CA SER A 432 20.31 -1.48 -4.24
C SER A 432 19.67 -2.76 -3.66
N LYS A 433 18.81 -3.43 -4.46
CA LYS A 433 18.20 -4.77 -4.26
C LYS A 433 17.58 -5.06 -2.88
N TYR A 434 16.25 -5.22 -2.84
CA TYR A 434 15.54 -5.76 -1.68
C TYR A 434 15.93 -7.23 -1.42
N GLY A 435 16.16 -7.61 -0.15
CA GLY A 435 16.27 -9.03 0.24
C GLY A 435 17.65 -9.67 0.24
N GLN A 436 18.74 -8.93 0.01
CA GLN A 436 20.09 -9.40 0.37
C GLN A 436 20.38 -9.07 1.85
N GLN A 437 21.33 -9.79 2.46
CA GLN A 437 21.63 -9.67 3.90
C GLN A 437 22.05 -8.25 4.35
N LYS A 438 22.40 -7.33 3.43
CA LYS A 438 22.70 -5.91 3.70
C LYS A 438 22.34 -4.98 2.51
N PRO A 439 21.13 -4.37 2.46
CA PRO A 439 20.77 -3.42 1.40
C PRO A 439 21.61 -2.13 1.50
N ARG A 440 22.02 -1.55 0.36
CA ARG A 440 22.74 -0.26 0.31
C ARG A 440 21.82 0.81 -0.25
N ALA A 441 21.47 1.80 0.57
CA ALA A 441 20.65 2.93 0.17
C ALA A 441 21.44 4.24 0.22
N GLY A 442 21.05 5.20 -0.62
CA GLY A 442 21.64 6.53 -0.71
C GLY A 442 20.56 7.58 -0.94
N TRP A 443 20.82 8.79 -0.46
CA TRP A 443 19.92 9.94 -0.52
C TRP A 443 20.65 11.13 -1.13
N ALA A 444 19.92 12.06 -1.75
CA ALA A 444 20.48 13.27 -2.32
C ALA A 444 19.51 14.45 -2.31
N VAL A 445 20.06 15.66 -2.23
CA VAL A 445 19.35 16.93 -2.34
C VAL A 445 20.05 17.78 -3.40
N VAL A 446 19.32 18.17 -4.44
CA VAL A 446 19.80 19.12 -5.45
C VAL A 446 19.15 20.46 -5.15
N PHE A 447 19.97 21.47 -4.89
CA PHE A 447 19.51 22.75 -4.34
C PHE A 447 19.87 23.96 -5.22
N GLY A 448 20.36 23.70 -6.43
CA GLY A 448 20.66 24.72 -7.42
C GLY A 448 21.45 24.18 -8.61
N LEU A 449 22.12 25.10 -9.32
CA LEU A 449 23.03 24.81 -10.42
C LEU A 449 24.41 25.46 -10.20
N PRO A 450 25.50 24.84 -10.70
CA PRO A 450 26.83 25.40 -10.54
C PRO A 450 27.00 26.65 -11.43
N ILE A 451 27.59 27.71 -10.88
CA ILE A 451 27.85 28.96 -11.63
C ILE A 451 29.11 28.82 -12.52
N ASN A 452 30.12 28.06 -12.08
CA ASN A 452 31.40 27.91 -12.77
C ASN A 452 31.69 26.44 -13.15
N LYS A 453 31.50 26.07 -14.42
CA LYS A 453 31.66 24.69 -14.94
C LYS A 453 33.10 24.13 -14.95
N GLY A 454 34.10 24.87 -14.42
CA GLY A 454 35.53 24.63 -14.65
C GLY A 454 36.34 24.03 -13.49
N LYS A 455 35.78 23.83 -12.30
CA LYS A 455 36.47 23.18 -11.15
C LYS A 455 35.53 22.14 -10.52
N ASN A 456 36.08 21.02 -10.05
CA ASN A 456 35.36 19.83 -9.53
C ASN A 456 33.96 20.15 -8.97
N ASN A 457 32.95 19.64 -9.68
CA ASN A 457 31.72 20.36 -10.00
C ASN A 457 30.48 19.81 -9.25
N ASP A 458 30.62 19.43 -7.97
CA ASP A 458 29.54 18.84 -7.16
C ASP A 458 29.05 19.82 -6.06
N SER A 459 29.17 21.14 -6.26
CA SER A 459 28.78 22.13 -5.23
C SER A 459 27.28 22.39 -5.13
N TYR A 460 26.47 21.91 -6.08
CA TYR A 460 25.05 22.25 -6.24
C TYR A 460 24.08 21.17 -5.72
N PHE A 461 24.63 20.04 -5.25
CA PHE A 461 23.88 18.98 -4.61
C PHE A 461 24.68 18.40 -3.44
N VAL A 462 23.97 17.85 -2.46
CA VAL A 462 24.57 17.00 -1.42
C VAL A 462 24.01 15.59 -1.58
N SER A 463 24.84 14.58 -1.27
CA SER A 463 24.38 13.20 -1.26
C SER A 463 25.13 12.40 -0.20
N GLY A 464 24.46 11.39 0.34
CA GLY A 464 24.97 10.59 1.45
C GLY A 464 24.46 9.16 1.39
N ARG A 465 25.20 8.25 2.03
CA ARG A 465 24.71 6.88 2.22
C ARG A 465 23.66 6.92 3.33
N LEU A 466 22.60 6.15 3.19
CA LEU A 466 21.61 6.00 4.25
C LEU A 466 22.27 5.28 5.43
N GLU A 467 22.06 5.86 6.61
CA GLU A 467 22.67 5.43 7.86
C GLU A 467 21.95 4.21 8.45
N ASP A 468 22.69 3.34 9.13
CA ASP A 468 22.14 2.13 9.76
C ASP A 468 21.31 2.49 11.02
N LYS A 469 21.72 3.52 11.76
CA LYS A 469 20.95 4.11 12.87
C LYS A 469 20.30 5.43 12.46
N GLY A 470 19.03 5.56 12.80
CA GLY A 470 18.24 6.77 12.60
C GLY A 470 18.68 7.94 13.50
N PRO A 471 18.06 9.11 13.33
CA PRO A 471 18.42 10.34 14.05
C PRO A 471 18.31 10.24 15.59
N PHE A 472 17.57 9.25 16.10
CA PHE A 472 17.36 9.02 17.52
C PHE A 472 18.00 7.70 18.03
N GLY A 473 18.89 7.09 17.26
CA GLY A 473 19.65 5.89 17.66
C GLY A 473 19.01 4.55 17.32
N ASP A 474 17.75 4.55 16.87
CA ASP A 474 17.00 3.35 16.46
C ASP A 474 17.59 2.74 15.17
N SER A 475 17.77 1.42 15.11
CA SER A 475 18.31 0.73 13.92
C SER A 475 17.21 0.41 12.91
N TYR A 476 17.49 0.67 11.62
CA TYR A 476 16.54 0.40 10.54
C TYR A 476 17.19 -0.29 9.35
N THR A 477 16.41 -1.08 8.62
CA THR A 477 16.83 -1.60 7.31
C THR A 477 16.70 -0.51 6.25
N GLY A 478 17.75 -0.31 5.46
CA GLY A 478 17.72 0.64 4.35
C GLY A 478 16.69 0.26 3.29
N THR A 479 15.83 1.21 2.93
CA THR A 479 14.83 1.08 1.85
C THR A 479 14.82 2.36 1.01
N SER A 480 14.26 2.30 -0.20
CA SER A 480 14.12 3.51 -1.05
C SER A 480 13.28 4.58 -0.36
N ASN A 481 12.15 4.21 0.25
CA ASN A 481 11.28 5.15 0.97
C ASN A 481 11.99 5.81 2.15
N ARG A 482 12.82 5.06 2.89
CA ARG A 482 13.63 5.62 3.98
C ARG A 482 14.67 6.60 3.46
N ALA A 483 15.29 6.30 2.31
CA ALA A 483 16.26 7.19 1.67
C ALA A 483 15.62 8.48 1.16
N GLU A 484 14.43 8.40 0.56
CA GLU A 484 13.64 9.57 0.15
C GLU A 484 13.28 10.46 1.34
N LEU A 485 12.80 9.85 2.44
CA LEU A 485 12.53 10.57 3.69
C LEU A 485 13.78 11.25 4.26
N ARG A 486 14.90 10.54 4.25
CA ARG A 486 16.18 11.06 4.72
C ARG A 486 16.65 12.25 3.86
N ALA A 487 16.39 12.22 2.56
CA ALA A 487 16.67 13.32 1.64
C ALA A 487 15.81 14.56 1.97
N ALA A 488 14.52 14.37 2.28
CA ALA A 488 13.66 15.46 2.74
C ALA A 488 14.17 16.09 4.06
N VAL A 489 14.59 15.27 5.02
CA VAL A 489 15.23 15.75 6.26
C VAL A 489 16.52 16.52 5.96
N ALA A 490 17.34 16.03 5.01
CA ALA A 490 18.56 16.72 4.61
C ALA A 490 18.27 18.09 3.99
N ALA A 491 17.24 18.20 3.14
CA ALA A 491 16.82 19.46 2.54
C ALA A 491 16.37 20.47 3.61
N LEU A 492 15.58 20.02 4.59
CA LEU A 492 15.11 20.84 5.69
C LEU A 492 16.24 21.33 6.60
N ARG A 493 17.40 20.67 6.60
CA ARG A 493 18.54 20.93 7.49
C ARG A 493 19.80 21.41 6.76
N LEU A 494 19.70 21.66 5.46
CA LEU A 494 20.84 21.93 4.59
C LEU A 494 21.53 23.27 4.90
N CYS A 495 20.73 24.30 5.09
CA CYS A 495 21.15 25.66 5.42
C CYS A 495 19.99 26.43 6.04
N ASP A 496 20.26 27.65 6.46
CA ASP A 496 19.28 28.55 7.02
C ASP A 496 18.55 29.27 5.88
N TRP A 497 17.48 28.65 5.38
CA TRP A 497 16.69 29.17 4.27
C TRP A 497 16.13 30.57 4.55
N GLN A 498 15.81 30.87 5.81
CA GLN A 498 15.29 32.17 6.22
C GLN A 498 16.40 33.23 6.23
N ALA A 499 17.61 32.88 6.66
CA ALA A 499 18.78 33.76 6.56
C ALA A 499 19.22 33.99 5.09
N GLU A 500 18.94 33.06 4.18
CA GLU A 500 19.09 33.28 2.72
C GLU A 500 17.98 34.18 2.12
N GLY A 501 17.00 34.60 2.92
CA GLY A 501 15.95 35.54 2.52
C GLY A 501 14.66 34.90 2.01
N TYR A 502 14.54 33.57 2.11
CA TYR A 502 13.33 32.86 1.70
C TYR A 502 12.27 32.84 2.79
N LYS A 503 11.00 32.84 2.37
CA LYS A 503 9.81 32.69 3.23
C LYS A 503 9.08 31.37 2.97
N ASN A 504 9.36 30.72 1.84
CA ASN A 504 8.73 29.46 1.47
C ASN A 504 9.76 28.51 0.86
N LEU A 505 9.86 27.29 1.41
CA LEU A 505 10.69 26.20 0.90
C LEU A 505 9.80 25.12 0.30
N ILE A 506 9.94 24.93 -1.01
CA ILE A 506 9.25 23.87 -1.75
C ILE A 506 10.21 22.69 -1.94
N ILE A 507 9.82 21.52 -1.44
CA ILE A 507 10.55 20.26 -1.58
C ILE A 507 9.87 19.42 -2.65
N ALA A 508 10.50 19.32 -3.83
CA ALA A 508 10.04 18.47 -4.91
C ALA A 508 10.59 17.04 -4.80
N THR A 509 9.71 16.06 -4.94
CA THR A 509 10.04 14.63 -4.84
C THR A 509 9.21 13.80 -5.82
N GLU A 510 9.78 12.70 -6.32
CA GLU A 510 9.04 11.67 -7.08
C GLU A 510 8.31 10.67 -6.16
N SER A 511 8.49 10.80 -4.84
CA SER A 511 7.91 9.88 -3.86
C SER A 511 6.55 10.36 -3.38
N SER A 512 5.48 9.76 -3.92
CA SER A 512 4.12 9.91 -3.37
C SER A 512 4.05 9.56 -1.88
N TYR A 513 4.94 8.65 -1.42
CA TYR A 513 5.05 8.32 -0.01
C TYR A 513 5.53 9.49 0.85
N VAL A 514 6.48 10.28 0.36
CA VAL A 514 7.00 11.45 1.08
C VAL A 514 6.05 12.64 0.94
N ALA A 515 5.62 12.97 -0.28
CA ALA A 515 4.74 14.11 -0.51
C ALA A 515 3.38 13.93 0.18
N GLY A 516 2.69 12.81 -0.05
CA GLY A 516 1.43 12.48 0.62
C GLY A 516 1.61 12.22 2.10
N GLY A 517 2.72 11.59 2.50
CA GLY A 517 3.01 11.34 3.91
C GLY A 517 3.18 12.62 4.72
N ALA A 518 3.90 13.60 4.19
CA ALA A 518 4.16 14.86 4.87
C ALA A 518 2.90 15.74 4.97
N THR A 519 2.10 15.77 3.90
CA THR A 519 1.00 16.74 3.75
C THR A 519 -0.36 16.19 4.20
N GLU A 520 -0.58 14.88 4.09
CA GLU A 520 -1.88 14.25 4.32
C GLU A 520 -1.84 13.24 5.49
N TRP A 521 -0.82 12.36 5.55
CA TRP A 521 -0.87 11.19 6.44
C TRP A 521 -0.24 11.40 7.82
N ALA A 522 0.82 12.21 7.92
CA ALA A 522 1.58 12.41 9.15
C ALA A 522 0.71 12.93 10.31
N LYS A 523 -0.30 13.75 10.01
CA LYS A 523 -1.29 14.21 11.00
C LYS A 523 -2.05 13.05 11.64
N SER A 524 -2.51 12.13 10.81
CA SER A 524 -3.28 10.97 11.26
C SER A 524 -2.40 10.05 12.09
N TRP A 525 -1.17 9.80 11.64
CA TRP A 525 -0.20 9.00 12.37
C TRP A 525 0.15 9.60 13.74
N ALA A 526 0.46 10.89 13.81
CA ALA A 526 0.77 11.57 15.07
C ALA A 526 -0.41 11.49 16.06
N ARG A 527 -1.64 11.69 15.57
CA ARG A 527 -2.87 11.55 16.38
C ARG A 527 -3.11 10.12 16.89
N LYS A 528 -2.76 9.11 16.08
CA LYS A 528 -2.89 7.69 16.43
C LYS A 528 -1.65 7.15 17.18
N GLU A 529 -0.86 8.01 17.82
CA GLU A 529 0.38 7.65 18.52
C GLU A 529 1.37 6.84 17.67
N TRP A 530 1.44 7.14 16.37
CA TRP A 530 2.24 6.43 15.37
C TRP A 530 1.90 4.96 15.19
N LYS A 531 0.66 4.56 15.49
CA LYS A 531 0.15 3.22 15.23
C LYS A 531 -0.52 3.18 13.86
N SER A 532 -0.14 2.20 13.05
CA SER A 532 -0.79 1.88 11.78
C SER A 532 -2.01 0.98 12.02
N SER A 533 -3.10 1.25 11.30
CA SER A 533 -4.34 0.45 11.28
C SER A 533 -4.14 -1.00 10.86
N ILE A 534 -3.03 -1.31 10.20
CA ILE A 534 -2.69 -2.65 9.66
C ILE A 534 -1.97 -3.52 10.72
N CYS A 535 -2.00 -3.12 12.00
CA CYS A 535 -1.33 -3.77 13.13
C CYS A 535 0.21 -3.66 13.04
N GLY A 536 0.73 -2.52 13.53
CA GLY A 536 2.15 -2.27 13.76
C GLY A 536 2.47 -0.77 13.85
N ASP A 537 3.69 -0.42 14.24
CA ASP A 537 4.14 0.97 14.21
C ASP A 537 4.26 1.48 12.77
N VAL A 538 3.95 2.77 12.56
CA VAL A 538 4.16 3.45 11.29
C VAL A 538 5.64 3.31 10.88
N LYS A 539 5.88 2.79 9.68
CA LYS A 539 7.25 2.61 9.18
C LYS A 539 7.97 3.95 9.10
N HIS A 540 9.27 3.95 9.44
CA HIS A 540 10.14 5.12 9.39
C HIS A 540 9.66 6.27 10.30
N ARG A 541 8.95 5.94 11.39
CA ARG A 541 8.46 6.88 12.41
C ARG A 541 9.53 7.88 12.85
N ASP A 542 10.74 7.40 13.09
CA ASP A 542 11.88 8.23 13.50
C ASP A 542 12.16 9.39 12.55
N LEU A 543 12.20 9.13 11.23
CA LEU A 543 12.42 10.17 10.24
C LEU A 543 11.20 11.06 10.09
N TRP A 544 9.99 10.52 10.18
CA TRP A 544 8.77 11.32 10.12
C TRP A 544 8.63 12.28 11.29
N GLU A 545 8.89 11.82 12.52
CA GLU A 545 8.93 12.68 13.70
C GLU A 545 9.99 13.78 13.52
N LEU A 546 11.15 13.47 12.93
CA LEU A 546 12.15 14.49 12.65
C LEU A 546 11.70 15.49 11.56
N VAL A 547 11.06 15.03 10.48
CA VAL A 547 10.49 15.91 9.44
C VAL A 547 9.51 16.89 10.07
N LEU A 548 8.56 16.39 10.86
CA LEU A 548 7.57 17.23 11.54
C LEU A 548 8.25 18.22 12.50
N GLY A 549 9.28 17.79 13.22
CA GLY A 549 10.01 18.67 14.15
C GLY A 549 10.76 19.78 13.41
N GLN A 550 11.29 19.49 12.21
CA GLN A 550 11.89 20.54 11.38
C GLN A 550 10.83 21.49 10.80
N VAL A 551 9.66 20.98 10.39
CA VAL A 551 8.57 21.82 9.89
C VAL A 551 8.04 22.77 10.96
N GLU A 552 7.77 22.26 12.17
CA GLU A 552 7.33 23.07 13.32
C GLU A 552 8.34 24.17 13.64
N ARG A 553 9.63 23.83 13.63
CA ARG A 553 10.69 24.82 13.81
C ARG A 553 10.70 25.88 12.71
N TRP A 554 10.53 25.48 11.45
CA TRP A 554 10.51 26.43 10.33
C TRP A 554 9.32 27.38 10.43
N ASP A 555 8.17 26.89 10.85
CA ASP A 555 6.98 27.69 11.15
C ASP A 555 7.24 28.71 12.27
N ASP A 556 7.90 28.30 13.36
CA ASP A 556 8.33 29.20 14.44
C ASP A 556 9.28 30.30 13.94
N MET A 557 10.07 30.01 12.90
CA MET A 557 10.98 30.97 12.24
C MET A 557 10.30 31.78 11.12
N GLY A 558 9.02 31.53 10.83
CA GLY A 558 8.25 32.20 9.78
C GLY A 558 8.58 31.75 8.35
N LEU A 559 9.11 30.54 8.19
CA LEU A 559 9.34 29.88 6.89
C LEU A 559 8.26 28.81 6.67
N ALA A 560 7.45 28.96 5.62
CA ALA A 560 6.55 27.91 5.17
C ALA A 560 7.33 26.77 4.50
N VAL A 561 6.90 25.53 4.72
CA VAL A 561 7.43 24.34 4.05
C VAL A 561 6.31 23.70 3.26
N GLU A 562 6.57 23.41 1.99
CA GLU A 562 5.65 22.74 1.10
C GLU A 562 6.28 21.53 0.43
N PHE A 563 5.50 20.48 0.19
CA PHE A 563 5.93 19.33 -0.58
C PHE A 563 5.23 19.31 -1.93
N TRP A 564 6.01 19.10 -2.99
CA TRP A 564 5.52 18.99 -4.36
C TRP A 564 5.83 17.59 -4.90
N GLU A 565 4.77 16.81 -5.16
CA GLU A 565 4.90 15.57 -5.91
C GLU A 565 5.11 15.89 -7.40
N ILE A 566 6.25 15.48 -7.95
CA ILE A 566 6.62 15.72 -9.35
C ILE A 566 6.88 14.40 -10.09
N PRO A 567 6.63 14.36 -11.41
CA PRO A 567 7.05 13.24 -12.23
C PRO A 567 8.56 13.00 -12.16
N ARG A 568 8.96 11.73 -12.21
CA ARG A 568 10.36 11.29 -12.10
C ARG A 568 11.28 11.91 -13.13
N GLU A 569 10.77 12.18 -14.33
CA GLU A 569 11.52 12.79 -15.42
C GLU A 569 12.04 14.17 -15.05
N LEU A 570 11.33 14.85 -14.14
CA LEU A 570 11.69 16.17 -13.62
C LEU A 570 12.62 16.09 -12.39
N ASN A 571 12.87 14.89 -11.85
CA ASN A 571 13.69 14.65 -10.65
C ASN A 571 14.95 13.79 -10.91
N GLN A 572 15.33 13.62 -12.17
CA GLN A 572 16.38 12.66 -12.56
C GLN A 572 17.74 12.94 -11.91
N GLU A 573 18.09 14.21 -11.67
CA GLU A 573 19.40 14.58 -11.10
C GLU A 573 19.52 14.13 -9.64
N ALA A 574 18.51 14.38 -8.81
CA ALA A 574 18.49 13.94 -7.42
C ALA A 574 18.52 12.41 -7.32
N TYR A 575 17.73 11.73 -8.16
CA TYR A 575 17.75 10.26 -8.23
C TYR A 575 19.11 9.72 -8.67
N ARG A 576 19.74 10.29 -9.70
CA ARG A 576 21.08 9.88 -10.18
C ARG A 576 22.15 10.07 -9.10
N ALA A 577 22.13 11.20 -8.39
CA ALA A 577 23.04 11.49 -7.29
C ALA A 577 22.89 10.45 -6.16
N ALA A 578 21.66 10.19 -5.73
CA ALA A 578 21.36 9.17 -4.71
C ALA A 578 21.83 7.77 -5.14
N LYS A 579 21.57 7.39 -6.40
CA LYS A 579 21.96 6.09 -6.96
C LYS A 579 23.46 5.92 -7.06
N ARG A 580 24.23 6.99 -7.35
CA ARG A 580 25.70 6.96 -7.40
C ARG A 580 26.28 6.49 -6.05
N ILE A 581 25.77 7.05 -4.96
CA ILE A 581 26.23 6.75 -3.60
C ILE A 581 25.95 5.31 -3.17
N THR A 582 24.90 4.65 -3.70
CA THR A 582 24.66 3.23 -3.41
C THR A 582 25.83 2.33 -3.80
N ARG A 583 26.63 2.73 -4.80
CA ARG A 583 27.79 1.99 -5.31
C ARG A 583 29.09 2.42 -4.61
N THR A 584 29.30 3.73 -4.48
CA THR A 584 30.57 4.33 -4.06
C THR A 584 30.65 4.72 -2.58
N GLY A 585 29.53 4.80 -1.87
CA GLY A 585 29.48 5.25 -0.48
C GLY A 585 29.95 4.21 0.53
N SER A 586 30.88 4.60 1.41
CA SER A 586 31.27 3.85 2.61
C SER A 586 30.09 3.69 3.56
N ALA A 587 30.07 2.61 4.36
CA ALA A 587 29.02 2.42 5.35
C ALA A 587 29.08 3.55 6.40
N VAL A 588 27.93 4.08 6.77
CA VAL A 588 27.80 5.13 7.79
C VAL A 588 26.87 4.57 8.85
N ASP A 589 27.35 4.46 10.07
CA ASP A 589 26.57 3.89 11.19
C ASP A 589 25.65 4.94 11.83
N GLU A 590 26.12 6.19 11.96
CA GLU A 590 25.43 7.25 12.69
C GLU A 590 24.84 8.34 11.79
N PHE A 591 23.68 8.87 12.18
CA PHE A 591 23.04 10.00 11.53
C PHE A 591 23.86 11.29 11.68
N GLU A 592 24.37 11.81 10.56
CA GLU A 592 25.13 13.06 10.47
C GLU A 592 24.35 14.16 9.74
N ASP A 593 24.46 15.40 10.23
CA ASP A 593 23.92 16.57 9.54
C ASP A 593 24.88 17.06 8.46
N PHE A 594 24.35 17.42 7.30
CA PHE A 594 25.10 18.04 6.22
C PHE A 594 24.69 19.51 6.12
N THR A 595 25.60 20.42 6.49
CA THR A 595 25.37 21.87 6.45
C THR A 595 26.31 22.55 5.46
N LEU A 596 25.79 23.45 4.63
CA LEU A 596 26.58 24.24 3.67
C LEU A 596 27.63 25.17 4.36
N SER A 597 27.46 25.46 5.65
CA SER A 597 28.40 26.27 6.46
C SER A 597 29.63 25.50 6.96
N SER A 598 29.72 24.18 6.71
CA SER A 598 30.95 23.42 6.92
C SER A 598 31.94 23.72 5.80
N GLY A 599 32.68 24.82 5.96
CA GLY A 599 33.73 25.21 5.04
C GLY A 599 34.68 24.05 4.71
N GLN A 600 35.02 23.94 3.43
CA GLN A 600 36.35 23.58 2.95
C GLN A 600 37.16 22.66 3.89
N SER A 601 36.92 21.34 3.87
CA SER A 601 37.89 20.26 4.14
C SER A 601 37.16 19.02 4.65
N ARG A 602 36.80 18.10 3.74
CA ARG A 602 36.78 16.64 3.94
C ARG A 602 36.33 15.89 2.68
N ILE A 603 36.98 16.15 1.56
CA ILE A 603 37.17 15.13 0.51
C ILE A 603 38.67 15.04 0.26
N ALA A 604 39.32 14.12 0.96
CA ALA A 604 40.54 13.40 0.58
C ALA A 604 41.26 12.92 1.84
N ARG A 605 41.04 11.67 2.24
CA ARG A 605 42.05 10.77 2.85
C ARG A 605 41.40 9.43 3.17
N GLN A 606 41.56 8.48 2.25
CA GLN A 606 42.01 7.10 2.50
C GLN A 606 41.87 6.31 1.19
N LEU A 607 42.79 6.59 0.26
CA LEU A 607 43.33 5.56 -0.62
C LEU A 607 44.72 5.25 -0.05
N PRO A 608 45.04 4.02 0.36
CA PRO A 608 46.41 3.68 0.68
C PRO A 608 47.22 3.69 -0.62
N ALA A 609 48.14 4.64 -0.70
CA ALA A 609 49.24 4.59 -1.65
C ALA A 609 50.20 3.47 -1.21
N SER A 610 50.33 2.42 -2.01
CA SER A 610 51.56 1.65 -2.07
C SER A 610 51.82 1.19 -3.50
N CYS A 611 53.02 1.53 -3.96
CA CYS A 611 53.74 1.02 -5.12
C CYS A 611 53.39 1.59 -6.51
N ASN A 612 53.88 2.80 -6.78
CA ASN A 612 54.49 3.10 -8.08
C ASN A 612 55.99 2.85 -7.96
N GLN A 613 56.52 1.90 -8.72
CA GLN A 613 57.86 1.95 -9.28
C GLN A 613 57.92 0.97 -10.45
N LYS A 614 57.84 1.51 -11.67
CA LYS A 614 58.83 1.27 -12.71
C LYS A 614 58.72 2.36 -13.77
N GLU A 615 59.83 3.06 -13.89
CA GLU A 615 60.08 4.24 -14.70
C GLU A 615 60.10 3.89 -16.20
N ASN A 616 59.57 4.81 -17.01
CA ASN A 616 59.93 4.90 -18.42
C ASN A 616 61.25 5.68 -18.53
N ARG A 617 62.30 5.04 -19.07
CA ARG A 617 63.51 5.69 -19.55
C ARG A 617 63.48 5.68 -21.07
N VAL A 618 63.48 6.89 -21.65
CA VAL A 618 63.61 7.14 -23.09
C VAL A 618 65.09 7.44 -23.38
N GLU A 619 65.50 7.07 -24.60
CA GLU A 619 66.72 7.42 -25.36
C GLU A 619 67.88 6.41 -25.47
N ASN A 620 67.94 5.88 -26.70
CA ASN A 620 69.02 5.98 -27.68
C ASN A 620 70.12 4.90 -27.78
N ARG A 621 70.17 4.41 -29.03
CA ARG A 621 71.32 4.09 -29.90
C ARG A 621 71.96 2.71 -29.85
N ASP A 622 71.88 2.13 -31.05
CA ASP A 622 72.98 1.59 -31.85
C ASP A 622 73.42 0.13 -31.68
N GLN A 623 73.43 -0.50 -32.87
CA GLN A 623 74.44 -1.43 -33.39
C GLN A 623 74.34 -2.94 -33.07
N SER A 624 74.00 -3.64 -34.15
CA SER A 624 74.78 -4.74 -34.76
C SER A 624 74.76 -6.15 -34.15
N THR A 625 74.60 -7.12 -35.06
CA THR A 625 75.01 -8.53 -35.02
C THR A 625 74.32 -9.38 -33.96
N SER A 626 73.75 -10.55 -34.25
CA SER A 626 73.95 -11.57 -35.29
C SER A 626 72.78 -12.54 -35.25
#